data_AF-A0A9P7BE82-F1
#
_entry.id   AF-A0A9P7BE82-F1
#
_cell.length_a   1.000
_cell.length_b   1.000
_cell.length_c   1.000
_cell.angle_alpha   90.00
_cell.angle_beta   90.00
_cell.angle_gamma   90.00
#
_symmetry.space_group_name_H-M   'P 1'
#
loop_
_entity.id
_entity.type
_entity.pdbx_description
1 polymer ?
#
loop_
_entity_poly.entity_id
_entity_poly.type
_entity_poly.pdbx_seq_one_letter_code
_entity_poly.pdbx_strand_id
1 'polypeptide(L)'
;MSVNSTEIPNKKHKLEDDRAAEGEVRKHTAFIKRITNETKIQIAISLKGGHIELPSSILQKTYEPAPDAKAQVIMIHSGIGFLDHMLHALAKHSGWSLIVECIGDLHIDDHHSAEDVSIALGEAFYAALTSHGPIKGIKRFGSAYAPLDEALSRAVVDISNRPYAVIDLGLKREKIGDLSCEMIEHVFE
;
A
#
# COMPACT_ATOMS: atom_id res chain seq x y z
N MET A 1 60.33 -22.00 46.38
CA MET A 1 59.23 -21.54 47.25
C MET A 1 58.47 -20.45 46.50
N SER A 2 57.15 -20.57 46.53
CA SER A 2 56.09 -19.79 45.88
C SER A 2 56.33 -18.27 45.75
N VAL A 3 56.00 -17.71 44.59
CA VAL A 3 55.18 -16.49 44.49
C VAL A 3 54.27 -16.62 43.26
N ASN A 4 52.95 -16.70 43.50
CA ASN A 4 51.90 -16.67 42.49
C ASN A 4 51.74 -15.25 41.92
N SER A 5 51.84 -15.10 40.60
CA SER A 5 51.29 -13.96 39.87
C SER A 5 50.02 -14.41 39.14
N THR A 6 48.86 -14.16 39.74
CA THR A 6 47.55 -14.30 39.08
C THR A 6 47.39 -13.19 38.05
N GLU A 7 47.52 -13.54 36.77
CA GLU A 7 47.10 -12.69 35.65
C GLU A 7 45.57 -12.60 35.59
N ILE A 8 45.08 -11.37 35.45
CA ILE A 8 43.67 -11.03 35.28
C ILE A 8 43.30 -11.34 33.82
N PRO A 9 42.27 -12.16 33.52
CA PRO A 9 41.86 -12.37 32.14
C PRO A 9 41.26 -11.09 31.57
N ASN A 10 41.92 -10.59 30.53
CA ASN A 10 41.58 -9.41 29.74
C ASN A 10 40.20 -9.61 29.09
N LYS A 11 39.14 -9.03 29.65
CA LYS A 11 37.83 -8.90 29.00
C LYS A 11 37.92 -7.90 27.85
N LYS A 12 38.43 -8.35 26.70
CA LYS A 12 38.29 -7.64 25.42
C LYS A 12 37.97 -8.63 24.32
N HIS A 13 36.74 -9.13 24.29
CA HIS A 13 36.12 -9.72 23.09
C HIS A 13 34.62 -9.91 23.37
N LYS A 14 33.86 -8.82 23.26
CA LYS A 14 32.40 -8.81 23.08
C LYS A 14 31.91 -7.36 22.92
N LEU A 15 32.28 -6.72 21.82
CA LEU A 15 31.70 -5.42 21.42
C LEU A 15 31.45 -5.32 19.91
N GLU A 16 31.53 -6.43 19.16
CA GLU A 16 31.26 -6.43 17.71
C GLU A 16 30.05 -7.26 17.28
N ASP A 17 29.39 -7.99 18.19
CA ASP A 17 28.26 -8.88 17.85
C ASP A 17 26.86 -8.33 18.16
N ASP A 18 26.74 -7.12 18.71
CA ASP A 18 25.43 -6.57 19.13
C ASP A 18 24.75 -5.70 18.05
N ARG A 19 25.16 -5.80 16.77
CA ARG A 19 24.54 -5.07 15.63
C ARG A 19 23.63 -5.92 14.75
N ALA A 20 23.30 -7.14 15.16
CA ALA A 20 22.40 -8.03 14.42
C ALA A 20 21.05 -8.19 15.14
N ALA A 21 20.31 -7.09 15.36
CA ALA A 21 18.93 -7.15 15.87
C ALA A 21 18.06 -5.93 15.48
N GLU A 22 18.46 -5.12 14.51
CA GLU A 22 17.55 -4.17 13.85
C GLU A 22 17.08 -4.82 12.56
N GLY A 23 15.82 -5.30 12.57
CA GLY A 23 15.20 -5.98 11.44
C GLY A 23 15.40 -5.20 10.15
N GLU A 24 15.83 -5.90 9.10
CA GLU A 24 16.04 -5.34 7.78
C GLU A 24 14.79 -4.56 7.34
N VAL A 25 14.87 -3.22 7.36
CA VAL A 25 13.76 -2.36 6.95
C VAL A 25 13.43 -2.72 5.50
N ARG A 26 12.28 -3.39 5.30
CA ARG A 26 11.82 -3.75 3.96
C ARG A 26 11.63 -2.46 3.17
N LYS A 27 12.52 -2.22 2.20
CA LYS A 27 12.50 -0.99 1.39
C LYS A 27 11.24 -1.00 0.52
N HIS A 28 10.63 0.16 0.32
CA HIS A 28 9.42 0.34 -0.49
C HIS A 28 8.16 -0.34 0.05
N THR A 29 8.07 -0.48 1.37
CA THR A 29 6.86 -0.92 2.05
C THR A 29 6.35 0.15 3.00
N ALA A 30 5.04 0.21 3.19
CA ALA A 30 4.42 1.07 4.20
C ALA A 30 3.17 0.41 4.79
N PHE A 31 2.84 0.84 6.00
CA PHE A 31 1.59 0.55 6.67
C PHE A 31 0.96 1.88 7.11
N ILE A 32 -0.29 2.10 6.73
CA ILE A 32 -1.09 3.27 7.11
C ILE A 32 -2.32 2.79 7.86
N LYS A 33 -2.65 3.50 8.93
CA LYS A 33 -3.90 3.33 9.67
C LYS A 33 -4.56 4.69 9.75
N ARG A 34 -5.76 4.81 9.19
CA ARG A 34 -6.56 6.03 9.16
C ARG A 34 -7.89 5.76 9.88
N ILE A 35 -8.23 6.59 10.85
CA ILE A 35 -9.50 6.46 11.60
C ILE A 35 -10.17 7.83 11.61
N THR A 36 -11.38 7.89 11.08
CA THR A 36 -12.28 9.04 11.14
C THR A 36 -13.58 8.64 11.86
N ASN A 37 -14.57 9.53 11.85
CA ASN A 37 -15.91 9.20 12.33
C ASN A 37 -16.70 8.38 11.30
N GLU A 38 -16.38 8.53 10.00
CA GLU A 38 -17.07 7.86 8.88
C GLU A 38 -16.42 6.51 8.56
N THR A 39 -15.08 6.44 8.59
CA THR A 39 -14.33 5.27 8.14
C THR A 39 -13.21 4.84 9.09
N LYS A 40 -12.88 3.56 9.04
CA LYS A 40 -11.66 2.98 9.64
C LYS A 40 -10.94 2.19 8.58
N ILE A 41 -9.72 2.61 8.26
CA ILE A 41 -8.93 2.05 7.17
C ILE A 41 -7.57 1.58 7.67
N GLN A 42 -7.15 0.44 7.15
CA GLN A 42 -5.78 -0.05 7.23
C GLN A 42 -5.29 -0.42 5.84
N ILE A 43 -4.09 0.03 5.50
CA ILE A 43 -3.44 -0.32 4.24
C ILE A 43 -2.02 -0.78 4.53
N ALA A 44 -1.65 -1.94 3.99
CA ALA A 44 -0.26 -2.36 3.86
C ALA A 44 0.07 -2.45 2.37
N ILE A 45 1.21 -1.89 1.96
CA ILE A 45 1.65 -1.87 0.57
C ILE A 45 3.12 -2.23 0.46
N SER A 46 3.47 -2.94 -0.61
CA SER A 46 4.83 -3.10 -1.12
C SER A 46 4.87 -2.76 -2.59
N LEU A 47 5.67 -1.75 -2.98
CA LEU A 47 5.84 -1.36 -4.38
C LEU A 47 6.71 -2.34 -5.19
N LYS A 48 7.25 -3.38 -4.53
CA LYS A 48 8.14 -4.40 -5.13
C LYS A 48 7.55 -5.81 -5.06
N GLY A 49 6.27 -5.94 -4.75
CA GLY A 49 5.62 -7.23 -4.52
C GLY A 49 6.12 -7.90 -3.24
N GLY A 50 6.12 -9.23 -3.23
CA GLY A 50 6.55 -10.04 -2.09
C GLY A 50 5.53 -10.07 -0.94
N HIS A 51 5.95 -10.62 0.21
CA HIS A 51 5.06 -10.77 1.35
C HIS A 51 4.84 -9.46 2.09
N ILE A 52 3.59 -9.17 2.41
CA ILE A 52 3.16 -8.12 3.34
C ILE A 52 2.06 -8.68 4.24
N GLU A 53 1.89 -8.08 5.41
CA GLU A 53 0.86 -8.43 6.38
C GLU A 53 0.42 -7.19 7.14
N LEU A 54 -0.77 -7.25 7.72
CA LEU A 54 -1.24 -6.25 8.68
C LEU A 54 -0.82 -6.67 10.10
N PRO A 55 -0.45 -5.74 10.99
CA PRO A 55 -0.17 -6.06 12.39
C PRO A 55 -1.36 -6.71 13.11
N SER A 56 -2.57 -6.28 12.76
CA SER A 56 -3.83 -6.85 13.23
C SER A 56 -4.94 -6.37 12.31
N SER A 57 -5.75 -7.30 11.79
CA SER A 57 -6.92 -6.97 10.97
C SER A 57 -7.96 -6.21 11.79
N ILE A 58 -8.62 -5.23 11.15
CA ILE A 58 -9.80 -4.55 11.69
C ILE A 58 -11.10 -5.25 11.30
N LEU A 59 -11.06 -6.17 10.34
CA LEU A 59 -12.24 -6.89 9.88
C LEU A 59 -12.58 -8.04 10.84
N GLN A 60 -13.88 -8.29 11.01
CA GLN A 60 -14.36 -9.40 11.83
C GLN A 60 -14.19 -10.76 11.14
N LYS A 61 -14.06 -10.76 9.82
CA LYS A 61 -13.92 -11.97 9.00
C LYS A 61 -12.49 -12.04 8.51
N THR A 62 -11.81 -13.14 8.82
CA THR A 62 -10.49 -13.45 8.27
C THR A 62 -10.62 -13.85 6.80
N TYR A 63 -9.82 -13.22 5.96
CA TYR A 63 -9.68 -13.58 4.56
C TYR A 63 -8.31 -14.23 4.36
N GLU A 64 -8.31 -15.44 3.82
CA GLU A 64 -7.08 -16.15 3.45
C GLU A 64 -6.64 -15.65 2.07
N PRO A 65 -5.35 -15.29 1.88
CA PRO A 65 -4.84 -14.95 0.56
C PRO A 65 -4.97 -16.15 -0.39
N ALA A 66 -5.15 -15.86 -1.69
CA ALA A 66 -5.21 -16.90 -2.71
C ALA A 66 -3.93 -17.79 -2.65
N PRO A 67 -4.06 -19.12 -2.70
CA PRO A 67 -3.06 -20.07 -2.17
C PRO A 67 -1.72 -20.20 -2.92
N ASP A 68 -1.32 -19.30 -3.83
CA ASP A 68 -0.08 -19.53 -4.60
C ASP A 68 0.66 -18.28 -5.13
N ALA A 69 0.47 -17.11 -4.54
CA ALA A 69 1.09 -15.90 -5.06
C ALA A 69 2.45 -15.59 -4.38
N LYS A 70 3.49 -16.38 -4.67
CA LYS A 70 4.87 -16.09 -4.20
C LYS A 70 5.37 -14.68 -4.58
N ALA A 71 4.81 -14.09 -5.63
CA ALA A 71 5.24 -12.80 -6.17
C ALA A 71 4.47 -11.59 -5.61
N GLN A 72 3.18 -11.71 -5.28
CA GLN A 72 2.32 -10.60 -4.85
C GLN A 72 1.26 -11.07 -3.85
N VAL A 73 0.99 -10.31 -2.80
CA VAL A 73 -0.17 -10.53 -1.92
C VAL A 73 -1.16 -9.41 -2.19
N ILE A 74 -2.36 -9.74 -2.68
CA ILE A 74 -3.40 -8.73 -3.00
C ILE A 74 -4.70 -9.13 -2.30
N MET A 75 -5.11 -8.35 -1.30
CA MET A 75 -6.34 -8.55 -0.53
C MET A 75 -7.03 -7.21 -0.34
N ILE A 76 -8.15 -6.99 -1.03
CA ILE A 76 -8.84 -5.70 -1.04
C ILE A 76 -10.24 -5.89 -0.47
N HIS A 77 -10.53 -5.17 0.59
CA HIS A 77 -11.82 -5.17 1.28
C HIS A 77 -12.21 -3.73 1.62
N SER A 78 -12.71 -3.00 0.62
CA SER A 78 -13.28 -1.65 0.82
C SER A 78 -14.74 -1.69 1.28
N GLY A 79 -15.44 -2.81 1.05
CA GLY A 79 -16.89 -2.93 1.18
C GLY A 79 -17.65 -2.56 -0.09
N ILE A 80 -16.97 -2.06 -1.14
CA ILE A 80 -17.54 -1.73 -2.44
C ILE A 80 -16.91 -2.64 -3.51
N GLY A 81 -17.67 -3.62 -3.99
CA GLY A 81 -17.11 -4.71 -4.82
C GLY A 81 -16.43 -4.26 -6.12
N PHE A 82 -16.94 -3.20 -6.76
CA PHE A 82 -16.31 -2.68 -7.99
C PHE A 82 -15.03 -1.88 -7.70
N LEU A 83 -14.96 -1.15 -6.57
CA LEU A 83 -13.72 -0.52 -6.11
C LEU A 83 -12.65 -1.57 -5.77
N ASP A 84 -13.05 -2.66 -5.12
CA ASP A 84 -12.16 -3.78 -4.82
C ASP A 84 -11.55 -4.36 -6.10
N HIS A 85 -12.36 -4.51 -7.15
CA HIS A 85 -11.90 -4.97 -8.46
C HIS A 85 -10.90 -4.00 -9.10
N MET A 86 -11.18 -2.69 -9.07
CA MET A 86 -10.29 -1.66 -9.62
C MET A 86 -8.94 -1.63 -8.91
N LEU A 87 -8.93 -1.66 -7.57
CA LEU A 87 -7.70 -1.66 -6.78
C LEU A 87 -6.93 -2.98 -6.92
N HIS A 88 -7.63 -4.10 -7.06
CA HIS A 88 -6.99 -5.38 -7.39
C HIS A 88 -6.26 -5.29 -8.73
N ALA A 89 -6.92 -4.76 -9.78
CA ALA A 89 -6.30 -4.57 -11.09
C ALA A 89 -5.09 -3.63 -11.02
N LEU A 90 -5.21 -2.50 -10.29
CA LEU A 90 -4.11 -1.57 -10.05
C LEU A 90 -2.90 -2.27 -9.43
N ALA A 91 -3.10 -3.00 -8.32
CA ALA A 91 -2.02 -3.71 -7.65
C ALA A 91 -1.42 -4.80 -8.54
N LYS A 92 -2.28 -5.56 -9.25
CA LYS A 92 -1.87 -6.65 -10.13
C LYS A 92 -0.93 -6.16 -11.24
N HIS A 93 -1.34 -5.15 -11.98
CA HIS A 93 -0.58 -4.62 -13.12
C HIS A 93 0.61 -3.74 -12.70
N SER A 94 0.59 -3.16 -11.50
CA SER A 94 1.72 -2.39 -10.97
C SER A 94 2.83 -3.26 -10.38
N GLY A 95 2.60 -4.56 -10.20
CA GLY A 95 3.56 -5.45 -9.53
C GLY A 95 3.58 -5.27 -8.01
N TRP A 96 2.53 -4.70 -7.42
CA TRP A 96 2.45 -4.42 -5.98
C TRP A 96 1.94 -5.63 -5.21
N SER A 97 2.31 -5.69 -3.94
CA SER A 97 1.47 -6.34 -2.93
C SER A 97 0.68 -5.25 -2.23
N LEU A 98 -0.62 -5.48 -2.04
CA LEU A 98 -1.53 -4.50 -1.48
C LEU A 98 -2.59 -5.21 -0.62
N ILE A 99 -2.65 -4.84 0.66
CA ILE A 99 -3.75 -5.19 1.56
C ILE A 99 -4.49 -3.91 1.88
N VAL A 100 -5.81 -3.89 1.67
CA VAL A 100 -6.71 -2.79 2.03
C VAL A 100 -7.84 -3.37 2.86
N GLU A 101 -8.04 -2.80 4.04
CA GLU A 101 -9.22 -3.04 4.87
C GLU A 101 -9.92 -1.72 5.15
N CYS A 102 -11.22 -1.67 4.93
CA CYS A 102 -12.08 -0.55 5.24
C CYS A 102 -13.31 -1.03 6.01
N ILE A 103 -13.67 -0.29 7.06
CA ILE A 103 -15.00 -0.31 7.66
C ILE A 103 -15.55 1.11 7.51
N GLY A 104 -16.45 1.31 6.55
CA GLY A 104 -17.09 2.59 6.29
C GLY A 104 -18.60 2.55 6.50
N ASP A 105 -19.22 3.71 6.33
CA ASP A 105 -20.63 4.00 6.57
C ASP A 105 -21.51 3.82 5.31
N LEU A 106 -21.37 2.69 4.61
CA LEU A 106 -22.08 2.36 3.35
C LEU A 106 -23.62 2.41 3.40
N HIS A 107 -24.22 2.62 4.57
CA HIS A 107 -25.64 2.88 4.73
C HIS A 107 -26.05 4.31 4.35
N ILE A 108 -25.08 5.23 4.25
CA ILE A 108 -25.24 6.58 3.73
C ILE A 108 -25.10 6.52 2.20
N ASP A 109 -23.89 6.31 1.70
CA ASP A 109 -23.54 6.05 0.30
C ASP A 109 -22.12 5.47 0.18
N ASP A 110 -21.56 5.42 -1.03
CA ASP A 110 -20.20 4.95 -1.30
C ASP A 110 -19.10 6.01 -1.17
N HIS A 111 -19.44 7.28 -0.95
CA HIS A 111 -18.54 8.42 -1.07
C HIS A 111 -17.39 8.36 -0.06
N HIS A 112 -17.70 8.40 1.24
CA HIS A 112 -16.67 8.44 2.29
C HIS A 112 -15.74 7.23 2.21
N SER A 113 -16.30 6.05 1.94
CA SER A 113 -15.51 4.81 1.84
C SER A 113 -14.57 4.83 0.63
N ALA A 114 -15.02 5.29 -0.54
CA ALA A 114 -14.18 5.38 -1.73
C ALA A 114 -13.10 6.47 -1.61
N GLU A 115 -13.47 7.66 -1.11
CA GLU A 115 -12.55 8.78 -0.88
C GLU A 115 -11.48 8.43 0.14
N ASP A 116 -11.86 8.03 1.36
CA ASP A 116 -10.89 7.81 2.44
C ASP A 116 -9.94 6.63 2.13
N VAL A 117 -10.41 5.59 1.42
CA VAL A 117 -9.54 4.51 0.93
C VAL A 117 -8.50 5.05 -0.04
N SER A 118 -8.89 5.98 -0.91
CA SER A 118 -8.00 6.59 -1.90
C SER A 118 -6.97 7.51 -1.26
N ILE A 119 -7.38 8.32 -0.28
CA ILE A 119 -6.50 9.15 0.55
C ILE A 119 -5.47 8.26 1.25
N ALA A 120 -5.92 7.24 1.97
CA ALA A 120 -5.04 6.34 2.71
C ALA A 120 -4.09 5.58 1.77
N LEU A 121 -4.54 5.22 0.56
CA LEU A 121 -3.71 4.55 -0.44
C LEU A 121 -2.64 5.49 -0.99
N GLY A 122 -2.98 6.75 -1.26
CA GLY A 122 -2.03 7.79 -1.67
C GLY A 122 -0.96 8.04 -0.59
N GLU A 123 -1.37 8.15 0.67
CA GLU A 123 -0.46 8.24 1.83
C GLU A 123 0.47 7.02 1.91
N ALA A 124 -0.07 5.81 1.76
CA ALA A 124 0.70 4.57 1.82
C ALA A 124 1.69 4.46 0.66
N PHE A 125 1.27 4.83 -0.55
CA PHE A 125 2.14 4.87 -1.72
C PHE A 125 3.30 5.85 -1.51
N TYR A 126 3.02 7.08 -1.06
CA TYR A 126 4.06 8.08 -0.79
C TYR A 126 5.02 7.61 0.32
N ALA A 127 4.49 7.13 1.44
CA ALA A 127 5.29 6.61 2.54
C ALA A 127 6.19 5.44 2.10
N ALA A 128 5.67 4.52 1.29
CA ALA A 128 6.45 3.41 0.75
C ALA A 128 7.54 3.94 -0.19
N LEU A 129 7.20 4.86 -1.08
CA LEU A 129 8.16 5.46 -2.01
C LEU A 129 9.31 6.18 -1.30
N THR A 130 9.03 6.82 -0.15
CA THR A 130 10.02 7.54 0.65
C THR A 130 10.60 6.73 1.82
N SER A 131 10.30 5.43 1.92
CA SER A 131 10.62 4.62 3.12
C SER A 131 12.12 4.48 3.42
N HIS A 132 12.97 4.84 2.45
CA HIS A 132 14.43 4.70 2.51
C HIS A 132 15.14 6.01 2.15
N GLY A 133 14.42 7.14 2.26
CA GLY A 133 14.95 8.48 2.02
C GLY A 133 14.19 9.27 0.94
N PRO A 134 14.73 10.44 0.53
CA PRO A 134 14.09 11.28 -0.48
C PRO A 134 14.03 10.57 -1.84
N ILE A 135 12.99 10.87 -2.61
CA ILE A 135 12.75 10.30 -3.93
C ILE A 135 13.92 10.62 -4.87
N LYS A 136 14.74 9.62 -5.18
CA LYS A 136 15.92 9.74 -6.06
C LYS A 136 16.12 8.44 -6.85
N GLY A 137 16.72 8.54 -8.04
CA GLY A 137 17.08 7.35 -8.83
C GLY A 137 15.91 6.62 -9.50
N ILE A 138 14.74 7.25 -9.60
CA ILE A 138 13.59 6.72 -10.34
C ILE A 138 13.45 7.42 -11.70
N LYS A 139 12.68 6.83 -12.63
CA LYS A 139 12.37 7.47 -13.93
C LYS A 139 11.63 8.80 -13.81
N ARG A 140 10.94 9.03 -12.68
CA ARG A 140 10.07 10.19 -12.39
C ARG A 140 8.81 10.29 -13.25
N PHE A 141 8.95 10.22 -14.57
CA PHE A 141 7.83 10.24 -15.51
C PHE A 141 7.47 8.82 -15.97
N GLY A 142 6.17 8.52 -16.00
CA GLY A 142 5.63 7.28 -16.54
C GLY A 142 4.42 7.56 -17.42
N SER A 143 4.24 6.77 -18.46
CA SER A 143 3.00 6.77 -19.25
C SER A 143 2.70 5.36 -19.72
N ALA A 144 1.42 5.02 -19.81
CA ALA A 144 0.94 3.75 -20.32
C ALA A 144 -0.42 3.91 -21.00
N TYR A 145 -0.66 3.06 -21.99
CA TYR A 145 -1.98 2.85 -22.59
C TYR A 145 -2.45 1.45 -22.20
N ALA A 146 -3.73 1.30 -21.87
CA ALA A 146 -4.33 0.02 -21.52
C ALA A 146 -5.71 -0.10 -22.20
N PRO A 147 -5.86 -1.03 -23.16
CA PRO A 147 -7.15 -1.35 -23.74
C PRO A 147 -7.93 -2.36 -22.88
N LEU A 148 -9.25 -2.29 -22.94
CA LEU A 148 -10.17 -3.34 -22.48
C LEU A 148 -11.33 -3.37 -23.47
N ASP A 149 -11.37 -4.42 -24.30
CA ASP A 149 -12.25 -4.53 -25.45
C ASP A 149 -12.20 -3.27 -26.36
N GLU A 150 -13.32 -2.58 -26.57
CA GLU A 150 -13.37 -1.36 -27.39
C GLU A 150 -12.83 -0.10 -26.68
N ALA A 151 -12.68 -0.14 -25.35
CA ALA A 151 -12.25 1.00 -24.56
C ALA A 151 -10.72 1.12 -24.56
N LEU A 152 -10.21 2.34 -24.60
CA LEU A 152 -8.78 2.66 -24.49
C LEU A 152 -8.57 3.77 -23.47
N SER A 153 -7.72 3.50 -22.47
CA SER A 153 -7.30 4.49 -21.48
C SER A 153 -5.82 4.82 -21.60
N ARG A 154 -5.45 6.03 -21.14
CA ARG A 154 -4.06 6.46 -20.98
C ARG A 154 -3.88 7.11 -19.62
N ALA A 155 -2.83 6.70 -18.92
CA ALA A 155 -2.36 7.39 -17.71
C ALA A 155 -0.97 7.98 -17.94
N VAL A 156 -0.72 9.17 -17.39
CA VAL A 156 0.59 9.84 -17.36
C VAL A 156 0.84 10.33 -15.94
N VAL A 157 1.99 9.99 -15.36
CA VAL A 157 2.34 10.30 -13.96
C VAL A 157 3.68 11.03 -13.92
N ASP A 158 3.75 12.13 -13.17
CA ASP A 158 4.99 12.81 -12.74
C ASP A 158 5.10 12.73 -11.22
N ILE A 159 6.10 12.00 -10.72
CA ILE A 159 6.44 11.99 -9.29
C ILE A 159 7.14 13.31 -8.94
N SER A 160 6.32 14.34 -8.72
CA SER A 160 6.75 15.75 -8.77
C SER A 160 6.74 16.49 -7.43
N ASN A 161 6.14 15.89 -6.40
CA ASN A 161 5.81 16.52 -5.12
C ASN A 161 4.92 17.78 -5.26
N ARG A 162 4.11 17.85 -6.33
CA ARG A 162 3.05 18.85 -6.54
C ARG A 162 1.76 18.08 -6.86
N PRO A 163 0.81 17.98 -5.91
CA PRO A 163 -0.43 17.24 -6.12
C PRO A 163 -1.25 17.92 -7.22
N TYR A 164 -1.64 17.14 -8.22
CA TYR A 164 -2.46 17.58 -9.35
C TYR A 164 -2.99 16.35 -10.07
N ALA A 165 -4.29 16.38 -10.42
CA ALA A 165 -4.94 15.34 -11.20
C ALA A 165 -5.75 15.99 -12.33
N VAL A 166 -5.76 15.34 -13.49
CA VAL A 166 -6.67 15.66 -14.59
C VAL A 166 -7.26 14.35 -15.05
N ILE A 167 -8.54 14.17 -14.76
CA ILE A 167 -9.26 12.93 -15.00
C ILE A 167 -10.37 13.21 -16.01
N ASP A 168 -10.41 12.42 -17.07
CA ASP A 168 -11.43 12.48 -18.12
C ASP A 168 -11.73 11.04 -18.54
N LEU A 169 -12.71 10.42 -17.88
CA LEU A 169 -13.07 9.03 -18.13
C LEU A 169 -14.30 8.91 -19.04
N GLY A 170 -15.02 10.01 -19.27
CA GLY A 170 -16.18 10.05 -20.15
C GLY A 170 -17.30 9.07 -19.77
N LEU A 171 -17.37 8.66 -18.50
CA LEU A 171 -18.33 7.67 -18.00
C LEU A 171 -19.77 8.15 -18.24
N LYS A 172 -20.63 7.24 -18.72
CA LYS A 172 -22.02 7.56 -19.08
C LYS A 172 -23.07 6.97 -18.14
N ARG A 173 -22.68 5.97 -17.37
CA ARG A 173 -23.55 5.33 -16.37
C ARG A 173 -23.49 6.12 -15.07
N GLU A 174 -24.53 6.00 -14.27
CA GLU A 174 -24.57 6.56 -12.92
C GLU A 174 -23.78 5.71 -11.92
N LYS A 175 -23.87 4.37 -12.02
CA LYS A 175 -23.14 3.41 -11.18
C LYS A 175 -22.63 2.19 -11.96
N ILE A 176 -21.54 1.58 -11.48
CA ILE A 176 -21.06 0.26 -11.88
C ILE A 176 -20.96 -0.63 -10.66
N GLY A 177 -21.86 -1.62 -10.57
CA GLY A 177 -22.06 -2.35 -9.32
C GLY A 177 -22.48 -1.39 -8.21
N ASP A 178 -21.79 -1.44 -7.07
CA ASP A 178 -22.08 -0.61 -5.91
C ASP A 178 -21.34 0.73 -5.90
N LEU A 179 -20.41 0.95 -6.83
CA LEU A 179 -19.63 2.20 -6.94
C LEU A 179 -20.36 3.20 -7.86
N SER A 180 -20.57 4.41 -7.36
CA SER A 180 -21.03 5.53 -8.19
C SER A 180 -19.93 5.96 -9.16
N CYS A 181 -20.30 6.25 -10.40
CA CYS A 181 -19.33 6.56 -11.44
C CYS A 181 -18.61 7.89 -11.18
N GLU A 182 -19.25 8.84 -10.51
CA GLU A 182 -18.61 10.10 -10.11
C GLU A 182 -17.45 9.86 -9.13
N MET A 183 -17.57 8.86 -8.25
CA MET A 183 -16.50 8.51 -7.33
C MET A 183 -15.30 7.88 -8.03
N ILE A 184 -15.45 7.33 -9.24
CA ILE A 184 -14.29 6.78 -9.97
C ILE A 184 -13.31 7.89 -10.32
N GLU A 185 -13.79 9.07 -10.72
CA GLU A 185 -12.91 10.22 -10.98
C GLU A 185 -12.34 10.77 -9.68
N HIS A 186 -13.17 10.87 -8.63
CA HIS A 186 -12.78 11.35 -7.31
C HIS A 186 -11.73 10.46 -6.61
N VAL A 187 -11.70 9.16 -6.90
CA VAL A 187 -10.67 8.22 -6.39
C VAL A 187 -9.27 8.54 -6.93
N PHE A 188 -9.17 9.19 -8.10
CA PHE A 188 -7.88 9.57 -8.68
C PHE A 188 -7.44 11.02 -8.35
N GLU A 189 -8.34 11.84 -7.80
CA GLU A 189 -8.06 13.22 -7.39
C GLU A 189 -7.24 13.28 -6.09
#